data_AF-A0A7C3QY53-F1
#
_entry.id   AF-A0A7C3QY53-F1
#
_cell.length_a   1.000
_cell.length_b   1.000
_cell.length_c   1.000
_cell.angle_alpha   90.00
_cell.angle_beta   90.00
_cell.angle_gamma   90.00
#
_symmetry.space_group_name_H-M   'P 1'
#
loop_
_entity.id
_entity.type
_entity.pdbx_description
1 polymer ?
#
loop_
_entity_poly.entity_id
_entity_poly.type
_entity_poly.pdbx_seq_one_letter_code
_entity_poly.pdbx_strand_id
1 'polypeptide(L)'
;MGEKTSQSGGPAPEASRSSAEEWKAIFRQLEQQVRRESARIVGAREDADWTTIGRQTDDTVRRAVAKAVGVEEGADWEKIGAQVEKKVRGGIATVVGSAPDADWATIGQSVESRVRSFLQDLFGQKPKTEGKKDDIVDPWR
;
A
#
# COMPACT_ATOMS: atom_id res chain seq x y z
N MET A 1 -31.80 29.51 -75.32
CA MET A 1 -31.76 28.15 -74.74
C MET A 1 -31.09 28.26 -73.39
N GLY A 2 -31.87 28.27 -72.32
CA GLY A 2 -31.39 28.37 -70.95
C GLY A 2 -31.88 27.20 -70.11
N GLU A 3 -31.05 26.83 -69.13
CA GLU A 3 -31.31 26.05 -67.91
C GLU A 3 -31.79 24.59 -68.03
N LYS A 4 -31.06 23.66 -67.38
CA LYS A 4 -31.37 23.24 -66.01
C LYS A 4 -30.30 22.31 -65.43
N THR A 5 -29.87 22.68 -64.24
CA THR A 5 -29.27 21.86 -63.18
C THR A 5 -30.08 20.59 -62.90
N SER A 6 -29.42 19.49 -62.53
CA SER A 6 -29.92 18.63 -61.46
C SER A 6 -28.80 17.84 -60.79
N GLN A 7 -28.83 18.03 -59.47
CA GLN A 7 -28.00 17.55 -58.40
C GLN A 7 -28.55 16.19 -57.91
N SER A 8 -27.67 15.30 -57.45
CA SER A 8 -28.00 14.16 -56.59
C SER A 8 -26.70 13.80 -55.87
N GLY A 9 -26.47 14.05 -54.58
CA GLY A 9 -27.40 13.94 -53.45
C GLY A 9 -26.98 12.72 -52.63
N GLY A 10 -25.83 12.76 -51.96
CA GLY A 10 -25.32 11.64 -51.13
C GLY A 10 -26.01 11.59 -49.76
N PRO A 11 -26.26 10.40 -49.19
CA PRO A 11 -26.79 10.29 -47.83
C PRO A 11 -25.66 10.18 -46.80
N ALA A 12 -25.67 10.99 -45.74
CA ALA A 12 -25.27 10.60 -44.36
C ALA A 12 -25.06 11.81 -43.42
N PRO A 13 -26.04 12.10 -42.55
CA PRO A 13 -25.70 12.56 -41.19
C PRO A 13 -26.46 11.86 -40.05
N GLU A 14 -27.42 10.97 -40.32
CA GLU A 14 -28.30 10.38 -39.28
C GLU A 14 -27.72 9.14 -38.60
N ALA A 15 -27.08 8.22 -39.35
CA ALA A 15 -26.55 6.97 -38.80
C ALA A 15 -25.49 7.19 -37.69
N SER A 16 -24.59 8.17 -37.87
CA SER A 16 -23.54 8.47 -36.90
C SER A 16 -24.05 9.10 -35.60
N ARG A 17 -25.20 9.80 -35.63
CA ARG A 17 -25.83 10.36 -34.42
C ARG A 17 -26.52 9.27 -33.60
N SER A 18 -27.18 8.30 -34.24
CA SER A 18 -27.81 7.16 -33.56
C SER A 18 -26.81 6.36 -32.75
N SER A 19 -25.69 5.96 -33.37
CA SER A 19 -24.68 5.14 -32.70
C SER A 19 -24.04 5.86 -31.51
N ALA A 20 -23.81 7.18 -31.59
CA ALA A 20 -23.25 7.95 -30.47
C ALA A 20 -24.22 8.03 -29.27
N GLU A 21 -25.52 8.14 -29.52
CA GLU A 21 -26.54 8.13 -28.45
C GLU A 21 -26.72 6.74 -27.84
N GLU A 22 -26.62 5.68 -28.63
CA GLU A 22 -26.59 4.29 -28.15
C GLU A 22 -25.41 4.04 -27.22
N TRP A 23 -24.20 4.47 -27.59
CA TRP A 23 -23.02 4.38 -26.72
C TRP A 23 -23.20 5.17 -25.42
N LYS A 24 -23.75 6.40 -25.49
CA LYS A 24 -24.06 7.18 -24.28
C LYS A 24 -25.06 6.47 -23.38
N ALA A 25 -26.07 5.81 -23.95
CA ALA A 25 -27.05 5.04 -23.18
C ALA A 25 -26.39 3.85 -22.46
N ILE A 26 -25.52 3.11 -23.15
CA ILE A 26 -24.75 2.00 -22.57
C ILE A 26 -23.87 2.50 -21.41
N PHE A 27 -23.12 3.59 -21.61
CA PHE A 27 -22.26 4.14 -20.55
C PHE A 27 -23.07 4.59 -19.33
N ARG A 28 -24.23 5.23 -19.53
CA ARG A 28 -25.12 5.61 -18.43
C ARG A 28 -25.65 4.39 -17.68
N GLN A 29 -26.03 3.34 -18.39
CA GLN A 29 -26.50 2.11 -17.77
C GLN A 29 -25.39 1.43 -16.96
N LEU A 30 -24.18 1.35 -17.51
CA LEU A 30 -23.02 0.79 -16.82
C LEU A 30 -22.66 1.61 -15.58
N GLU A 31 -22.60 2.93 -15.69
CA GLU A 31 -22.32 3.81 -14.56
C GLU A 31 -23.32 3.58 -13.42
N GLN A 32 -24.61 3.48 -13.74
CA GLN A 32 -25.63 3.21 -12.74
C GLN A 32 -25.48 1.83 -12.10
N GLN A 33 -25.09 0.81 -12.87
CA GLN A 33 -24.83 -0.52 -12.33
C GLN A 33 -23.62 -0.52 -11.38
N VAL A 34 -22.48 0.03 -11.82
CA VAL A 34 -21.25 0.11 -11.02
C VAL A 34 -21.48 0.94 -9.76
N ARG A 35 -22.23 2.05 -9.85
CA ARG A 35 -22.56 2.89 -8.69
C ARG A 35 -23.40 2.15 -7.67
N ARG A 36 -24.45 1.44 -8.10
CA ARG A 36 -25.31 0.62 -7.21
C ARG A 36 -24.51 -0.48 -6.50
N GLU A 37 -23.66 -1.18 -7.24
CA GLU A 37 -22.81 -2.23 -6.67
C GLU A 37 -21.80 -1.68 -5.67
N SER A 38 -21.13 -0.58 -6.03
CA SER A 38 -20.19 0.12 -5.15
C SER A 38 -20.88 0.57 -3.86
N ALA A 39 -22.06 1.17 -3.98
CA ALA A 39 -22.86 1.57 -2.83
C ALA A 39 -23.18 0.38 -1.92
N ARG A 40 -23.62 -0.74 -2.49
CA ARG A 40 -23.94 -1.96 -1.73
C ARG A 40 -22.73 -2.49 -0.97
N ILE A 41 -21.55 -2.54 -1.61
CA ILE A 41 -20.30 -3.02 -0.99
C ILE A 41 -19.97 -2.20 0.26
N VAL A 42 -20.15 -0.89 0.20
CA VAL A 42 -19.78 0.02 1.32
C VAL A 42 -20.96 0.27 2.27
N GLY A 43 -22.10 -0.41 2.07
CA GLY A 43 -23.31 -0.25 2.87
C GLY A 43 -24.02 1.10 2.69
N ALA A 44 -23.74 1.84 1.61
CA ALA A 44 -24.48 3.03 1.24
C ALA A 44 -25.81 2.63 0.56
N ARG A 45 -26.75 3.59 0.48
CA ARG A 45 -27.99 3.39 -0.28
C ARG A 45 -27.67 3.21 -1.76
N GLU A 46 -28.41 2.35 -2.47
CA GLU A 46 -28.15 2.07 -3.89
C GLU A 46 -28.32 3.30 -4.80
N ASP A 47 -29.06 4.32 -4.35
CA ASP A 47 -29.24 5.60 -5.04
C ASP A 47 -28.13 6.63 -4.73
N ALA A 48 -27.16 6.29 -3.87
CA ALA A 48 -26.09 7.19 -3.45
C ALA A 48 -25.22 7.68 -4.61
N ASP A 49 -24.76 8.92 -4.50
CA ASP A 49 -23.77 9.50 -5.40
C ASP A 49 -22.34 9.04 -5.05
N TRP A 50 -21.40 9.28 -5.97
CA TRP A 50 -20.00 8.90 -5.80
C TRP A 50 -19.34 9.55 -4.58
N THR A 51 -19.74 10.78 -4.23
CA THR A 51 -19.21 11.48 -3.06
C THR A 51 -19.61 10.77 -1.77
N THR A 52 -20.86 10.34 -1.66
CA THR A 52 -21.37 9.58 -0.51
C THR A 52 -20.74 8.20 -0.43
N ILE A 53 -20.65 7.49 -1.56
CA ILE A 53 -19.98 6.18 -1.64
C ILE A 53 -18.52 6.30 -1.20
N GLY A 54 -17.80 7.32 -1.68
CA GLY A 54 -16.40 7.56 -1.32
C GLY A 54 -16.21 7.84 0.17
N ARG A 55 -17.05 8.70 0.77
CA ARG A 55 -17.01 8.95 2.22
C ARG A 55 -17.30 7.70 3.02
N GLN A 56 -18.30 6.92 2.63
CA GLN A 56 -18.66 5.72 3.35
C GLN A 56 -17.63 4.59 3.19
N THR A 57 -16.93 4.58 2.05
CA THR A 57 -15.74 3.73 1.85
C THR A 57 -14.64 4.12 2.83
N ASP A 58 -14.27 5.41 2.90
CA ASP A 58 -13.26 5.91 3.84
C ASP A 58 -13.63 5.59 5.29
N ASP A 59 -14.88 5.85 5.69
CA ASP A 59 -15.39 5.50 7.02
C ASP A 59 -15.26 4.02 7.33
N THR A 60 -15.62 3.17 6.37
CA THR A 60 -15.58 1.71 6.54
C THR A 60 -14.15 1.20 6.66
N VAL A 61 -13.25 1.69 5.80
CA VAL A 61 -11.83 1.34 5.84
C VAL A 61 -11.19 1.83 7.14
N ARG A 62 -11.45 3.07 7.53
CA ARG A 62 -10.94 3.66 8.78
C ARG A 62 -11.35 2.84 9.99
N ARG A 63 -12.64 2.50 10.12
CA ARG A 63 -13.16 1.66 11.22
C ARG A 63 -12.50 0.29 11.25
N ALA A 64 -12.33 -0.35 10.09
CA ALA A 64 -11.70 -1.65 9.98
C ALA A 64 -10.22 -1.60 10.45
N VAL A 65 -9.48 -0.58 10.02
CA VAL A 65 -8.08 -0.38 10.44
C VAL A 65 -8.02 -0.05 11.94
N ALA A 66 -8.87 0.86 12.42
CA ALA A 66 -8.96 1.21 13.84
C ALA A 66 -9.12 -0.03 14.73
N LYS A 67 -10.05 -0.91 14.36
CA LYS A 67 -10.27 -2.20 15.04
C LYS A 67 -9.04 -3.10 14.97
N ALA A 68 -8.40 -3.23 13.81
CA ALA A 68 -7.19 -4.03 13.65
C ALA A 68 -6.01 -3.54 14.51
N VAL A 69 -5.88 -2.22 14.65
CA VAL A 69 -4.81 -1.61 15.46
C VAL A 69 -5.21 -1.45 16.93
N GLY A 70 -6.45 -1.75 17.30
CA GLY A 70 -6.95 -1.75 18.67
C GLY A 70 -7.19 -0.35 19.22
N VAL A 71 -7.61 0.59 18.39
CA VAL A 71 -8.12 1.91 18.80
C VAL A 71 -9.63 1.98 18.62
N GLU A 72 -10.26 3.01 19.18
CA GLU A 72 -11.70 3.26 19.03
C GLU A 72 -12.10 3.37 17.54
N GLU A 73 -13.26 2.83 17.17
CA GLU A 73 -13.73 2.85 15.76
C GLU A 73 -13.90 4.28 15.21
N GLY A 74 -14.12 5.26 16.09
CA GLY A 74 -14.20 6.69 15.76
C GLY A 74 -12.84 7.38 15.63
N ALA A 75 -11.73 6.67 15.73
CA ALA A 75 -10.40 7.25 15.63
C ALA A 75 -10.16 7.79 14.21
N ASP A 76 -9.58 8.99 14.13
CA ASP A 76 -9.08 9.54 12.89
C ASP A 76 -7.79 8.84 12.43
N TRP A 77 -7.36 9.15 11.21
CA TRP A 77 -6.15 8.59 10.61
C TRP A 77 -4.87 8.92 11.39
N GLU A 78 -4.84 10.04 12.11
CA GLU A 78 -3.70 10.46 12.92
C GLU A 78 -3.53 9.54 14.14
N LYS A 79 -4.60 9.33 14.90
CA LYS A 79 -4.63 8.39 16.03
C LYS A 79 -4.33 6.95 15.59
N ILE A 80 -4.91 6.52 14.48
CA ILE A 80 -4.63 5.20 13.89
C ILE A 80 -3.14 5.09 13.55
N GLY A 81 -2.58 6.08 12.85
CA GLY A 81 -1.18 6.12 12.46
C GLY A 81 -0.23 6.08 13.66
N ALA A 82 -0.49 6.88 14.69
CA ALA A 82 0.28 6.88 15.93
C ALA A 82 0.27 5.51 16.63
N GLN A 83 -0.87 4.81 16.64
CA GLN A 83 -0.95 3.48 17.22
C GLN A 83 -0.20 2.44 16.38
N VAL A 84 -0.29 2.51 15.05
CA VAL A 84 0.49 1.66 14.14
C VAL A 84 1.98 1.86 14.39
N GLU A 85 2.45 3.10 14.42
CA GLU A 85 3.85 3.43 14.69
C GLU A 85 4.28 2.85 16.03
N LYS A 86 3.50 3.08 17.09
CA LYS A 86 3.79 2.55 18.42
C LYS A 86 3.92 1.02 18.42
N LYS A 87 3.00 0.32 17.76
CA LYS A 87 3.02 -1.16 17.67
C LYS A 87 4.24 -1.66 16.88
N VAL A 88 4.53 -1.05 15.74
CA VAL A 88 5.69 -1.42 14.91
C VAL A 88 6.99 -1.17 15.67
N ARG A 89 7.12 0.02 16.25
CA ARG A 89 8.28 0.43 17.03
C ARG A 89 8.50 -0.49 18.22
N GLY A 90 7.46 -0.80 18.99
CA GLY A 90 7.56 -1.72 20.13
C GLY A 90 7.88 -3.16 19.73
N GLY A 91 7.34 -3.63 18.59
CA GLY A 91 7.69 -4.94 18.03
C GLY A 91 9.16 -5.02 17.66
N ILE A 92 9.67 -4.03 16.92
CA ILE A 92 11.09 -3.97 16.56
C ILE A 92 11.96 -3.83 17.81
N ALA A 93 11.62 -2.93 18.72
CA ALA A 93 12.33 -2.74 19.98
C ALA A 93 12.45 -4.06 20.76
N THR A 94 11.36 -4.81 20.88
CA THR A 94 11.37 -6.14 21.52
C THR A 94 12.31 -7.11 20.80
N VAL A 95 12.22 -7.17 19.46
CA VAL A 95 13.10 -8.01 18.64
C VAL A 95 14.56 -7.64 18.88
N VAL A 96 14.89 -6.35 18.96
CA VAL A 96 16.26 -5.85 19.13
C VAL A 96 16.67 -5.67 20.60
N GLY A 97 15.82 -6.06 21.54
CA GLY A 97 16.07 -6.03 22.98
C GLY A 97 16.15 -4.63 23.58
N SER A 98 15.61 -3.62 22.89
CA SER A 98 15.37 -2.30 23.43
C SER A 98 14.05 -2.27 24.22
N ALA A 99 13.85 -1.22 25.01
CA ALA A 99 12.57 -0.99 25.68
C ALA A 99 11.43 -0.84 24.66
N PRO A 100 10.22 -1.39 24.91
CA PRO A 100 9.10 -1.37 23.94
C PRO A 100 8.61 0.03 23.52
N ASP A 101 8.99 1.05 24.27
CA ASP A 101 8.68 2.46 24.04
C ASP A 101 9.87 3.27 23.52
N ALA A 102 11.00 2.60 23.22
CA ALA A 102 12.18 3.20 22.64
C ALA A 102 11.88 3.94 21.34
N ASP A 103 12.53 5.09 21.14
CA ASP A 103 12.47 5.82 19.88
C ASP A 103 13.32 5.15 18.78
N TRP A 104 13.18 5.64 17.55
CA TRP A 104 13.90 5.08 16.40
C TRP A 104 15.43 5.20 16.52
N ALA A 105 15.92 6.26 17.16
CA ALA A 105 17.35 6.44 17.40
C ALA A 105 17.89 5.33 18.32
N THR A 106 17.18 5.05 19.41
CA THR A 106 17.53 4.02 20.39
C THR A 106 17.43 2.61 19.79
N ILE A 107 16.38 2.35 19.01
CA ILE A 107 16.24 1.10 18.26
C ILE A 107 17.40 0.92 17.29
N GLY A 108 17.74 1.95 16.52
CA GLY A 108 18.84 1.94 15.57
C GLY A 108 20.18 1.60 16.22
N GLN A 109 20.49 2.22 17.37
CA GLN A 109 21.69 1.91 18.15
C GLN A 109 21.71 0.45 18.63
N SER A 110 20.56 -0.08 19.05
CA SER A 110 20.45 -1.47 19.52
C SER A 110 20.60 -2.48 18.39
N VAL A 111 20.04 -2.18 17.21
CA VAL A 111 20.27 -2.96 15.97
C VAL A 111 21.75 -2.97 15.62
N GLU A 112 22.40 -1.80 15.57
CA GLU A 112 23.82 -1.69 15.23
C GLU A 112 24.68 -2.50 16.20
N SER A 113 24.42 -2.37 17.50
CA SER A 113 25.16 -3.11 18.53
C SER A 113 25.04 -4.62 18.32
N ARG A 114 23.84 -5.13 18.02
CA ARG A 114 23.61 -6.57 17.78
C ARG A 114 24.29 -7.06 16.52
N VAL A 115 24.20 -6.31 15.43
CA VAL A 115 24.88 -6.65 14.18
C VAL A 115 26.39 -6.69 14.41
N ARG A 116 26.93 -5.69 15.12
CA ARG A 116 28.36 -5.64 15.47
C ARG A 116 28.77 -6.85 16.32
N SER A 117 28.02 -7.20 17.35
CA SER A 117 28.29 -8.37 18.19
C SER A 117 28.23 -9.67 17.39
N PHE A 118 27.24 -9.83 16.52
CA PHE A 118 27.11 -11.00 15.64
C PHE A 118 28.31 -11.12 14.67
N LEU A 119 28.72 -10.03 14.05
CA LEU A 119 29.89 -10.01 13.18
C LEU A 119 31.19 -10.28 13.97
N GLN A 120 31.32 -9.76 15.19
CA GLN A 120 32.45 -10.08 16.06
C GLN A 120 32.44 -11.53 16.53
N ASP A 121 31.28 -12.16 16.74
CA ASP A 121 31.21 -13.57 17.11
C ASP A 121 31.59 -14.46 15.91
N LEU A 122 31.07 -14.15 14.72
CA LEU A 122 31.37 -14.87 13.48
C LEU A 122 32.81 -14.71 12.99
N PHE A 123 33.37 -13.50 13.07
CA PHE A 123 34.67 -13.15 12.46
C PHE A 123 35.74 -12.77 13.48
N GLY A 124 35.38 -12.59 14.74
CA GLY A 124 36.28 -12.19 15.83
C GLY A 124 36.70 -13.34 16.76
N GLN A 125 36.26 -14.59 16.50
CA GLN A 125 36.98 -15.77 16.99
C GLN A 125 38.37 -15.82 16.33
N LYS A 126 39.29 -14.97 16.80
CA LYS A 126 40.70 -15.27 16.68
C LYS A 126 40.97 -16.46 17.60
N PRO A 127 41.46 -17.60 17.10
CA PRO A 127 41.97 -18.61 17.99
C PRO A 127 43.01 -17.95 18.88
N LYS A 128 42.88 -18.11 20.20
CA LYS A 128 43.98 -17.85 21.12
C LYS A 128 45.08 -18.83 20.73
N THR A 129 46.00 -18.40 19.89
CA THR A 129 47.30 -19.05 19.75
C THR A 129 48.04 -18.80 21.05
N GLU A 130 47.74 -19.62 22.05
CA GLU A 130 48.71 -19.92 23.11
C GLU A 130 49.97 -20.40 22.39
N GLY A 131 51.07 -19.70 22.65
CA GLY A 131 52.35 -20.00 22.05
C GLY A 131 52.77 -21.43 22.39
N LYS A 132 52.67 -22.32 21.40
CA LYS A 132 53.60 -23.43 21.25
C LYS A 132 54.54 -23.10 20.10
N LYS A 133 55.75 -22.65 20.47
CA LYS A 133 56.93 -22.94 19.67
C LYS A 133 57.13 -24.45 19.80
N ASP A 134 56.64 -25.24 18.86
CA ASP A 134 57.13 -26.59 18.66
C ASP A 134 57.10 -26.86 17.15
N ASP A 135 58.31 -27.07 16.61
CA ASP A 135 58.66 -27.67 15.33
C ASP A 135 57.96 -27.15 14.06
N ILE A 136 58.48 -26.04 13.55
CA ILE A 136 58.71 -25.93 12.11
C ILE A 136 59.91 -26.82 11.78
N VAL A 137 59.62 -28.03 11.32
CA VAL A 137 60.61 -28.87 10.61
C VAL A 137 60.74 -28.28 9.21
N ASP A 138 61.89 -27.69 8.92
CA ASP A 138 62.27 -27.24 7.59
C ASP A 138 62.63 -28.47 6.72
N PRO A 139 61.89 -28.78 5.64
CA PRO A 139 62.17 -29.95 4.81
C PRO A 139 63.36 -29.77 3.87
N TRP A 140 64.10 -28.65 3.94
CA TRP A 140 65.26 -28.38 3.07
C TRP A 140 66.55 -28.06 3.84
N ARG A 141 66.81 -28.79 4.93
CA ARG A 141 68.17 -29.03 5.43
C ARG A 141 68.48 -30.51 5.58
#